data_AF-A0A3N2PF38-F1
#
_entry.id   AF-A0A3N2PF38-F1
#
_cell.length_a   1.000
_cell.length_b   1.000
_cell.length_c   1.000
_cell.angle_alpha   90.00
_cell.angle_beta   90.00
_cell.angle_gamma   90.00
#
_symmetry.space_group_name_H-M   'P 1'
#
loop_
_entity.id
_entity.type
_entity.pdbx_description
1 polymer ?
#
loop_
_entity_poly.entity_id
_entity_poly.type
_entity_poly.pdbx_seq_one_letter_code
_entity_poly.pdbx_strand_id
1 'polypeptide(L)'
;MTVRYLQPRLSQLLGATLIVSLAVGLSGQPAAARPASGGTGGAAAGGSPAVAGPLAAAFDRAAARYDVPRDLLVALGYAETHLDDHAGAPSASNGYGVMHLASNPTVRTLDEAAALTGLDPAALRTDTAANIAGAAAVLRSYADEAGLTAAQRADVNRWYGAVARYGGARTPAVARLYADAVYDLLATGIDATTAGGPVRVAPRTVAPERGALATVAPLGSGDEVGTLSTDYGPAAWVPASSSNYTVSNRESTYQINYVVIHVAQGSYAGTISWFQNPSAQVSAHYVIRSSDGAVTQSVRDKDIAWHAGNWTYNTQSIGIEHEGYINQASWFTDAMYRSSAALTRHLCDRYGIPKDRSHIIGHNQVPGATHTDPGPNWNWTYYMQLVTGSTPTPGWSVTVDNSTSGAFTASSNWGTSSYSSQRHGADYRFAEPIEASDPAWYRANIPETGTYRVEVWYPADPGYNNRAPYIVVTPSGNQTVYVDQRSGGGAWRSLGTFTLAAGDGNKVGVSRWTGGTGLVIADAIRITRV
;
A
#
# COMPACT_ATOMS: atom_id res chain seq x y z
N MET A 1 13.32 -42.69 15.88
CA MET A 1 12.86 -42.18 17.18
C MET A 1 11.71 -41.24 16.89
N THR A 2 10.49 -41.56 17.32
CA THR A 2 9.27 -40.93 16.79
C THR A 2 8.48 -40.29 17.92
N VAL A 3 8.37 -38.96 17.92
CA VAL A 3 7.58 -38.23 18.92
C VAL A 3 6.35 -37.66 18.23
N ARG A 4 5.17 -38.21 18.58
CA ARG A 4 3.88 -37.63 18.22
C ARG A 4 3.50 -36.61 19.30
N TYR A 5 3.14 -35.39 18.90
CA TYR A 5 2.42 -34.47 19.78
C TYR A 5 0.92 -34.52 19.49
N LEU A 6 0.13 -34.73 20.55
CA LEU A 6 -1.32 -34.59 20.52
C LEU A 6 -1.70 -33.14 20.84
N GLN A 7 -2.71 -32.61 20.13
CA GLN A 7 -3.46 -31.43 20.56
C GLN A 7 -4.92 -31.81 20.86
N PRO A 8 -5.55 -31.22 21.90
CA PRO A 8 -6.95 -31.42 22.20
C PRO A 8 -7.85 -30.56 21.31
N ARG A 9 -9.02 -31.11 20.95
CA ARG A 9 -10.09 -30.38 20.26
C ARG A 9 -10.90 -29.56 21.27
N LEU A 10 -11.31 -28.34 20.91
CA LEU A 10 -12.45 -27.67 21.54
C LEU A 10 -13.60 -27.49 20.54
N SER A 11 -14.82 -27.56 21.06
CA SER A 11 -16.04 -27.79 20.29
C SER A 11 -16.74 -26.49 19.88
N GLN A 12 -17.46 -26.54 18.76
CA GLN A 12 -18.47 -25.55 18.38
C GLN A 12 -19.64 -25.54 19.37
N LEU A 13 -20.28 -24.39 19.55
CA LEU A 13 -21.66 -24.29 20.00
C LEU A 13 -22.30 -23.00 19.44
N LEU A 14 -23.45 -23.15 18.78
CA LEU A 14 -24.26 -22.04 18.31
C LEU A 14 -25.05 -21.44 19.48
N GLY A 15 -25.29 -20.13 19.44
CA GLY A 15 -26.25 -19.44 20.30
C GLY A 15 -26.80 -18.21 19.58
N ALA A 16 -28.02 -18.30 19.06
CA ALA A 16 -28.71 -17.21 18.39
C ALA A 16 -29.84 -16.67 19.27
N THR A 17 -29.88 -15.35 19.54
CA THR A 17 -31.03 -14.74 20.21
C THR A 17 -31.29 -13.28 19.80
N LEU A 18 -32.53 -13.06 19.36
CA LEU A 18 -33.37 -11.85 19.39
C LEU A 18 -32.79 -10.45 19.06
N ILE A 19 -33.37 -9.90 18.00
CA ILE A 19 -33.63 -8.46 17.83
C ILE A 19 -34.81 -8.06 18.73
N VAL A 20 -34.68 -6.97 19.48
CA VAL A 20 -35.83 -6.24 20.06
C VAL A 20 -35.71 -4.77 19.70
N SER A 21 -36.60 -4.31 18.82
CA SER A 21 -36.74 -2.89 18.47
C SER A 21 -37.56 -2.17 19.52
N LEU A 22 -37.13 -0.99 19.97
CA LEU A 22 -37.99 -0.05 20.67
C LEU A 22 -37.87 1.34 20.06
N ALA A 23 -38.92 1.78 19.39
CA ALA A 23 -39.06 3.13 18.90
C ALA A 23 -39.83 3.97 19.92
N VAL A 24 -39.29 5.14 20.28
CA VAL A 24 -40.04 6.22 20.92
C VAL A 24 -39.77 7.48 20.13
N GLY A 25 -40.77 7.92 19.37
CA GLY A 25 -40.75 9.24 18.74
C GLY A 25 -41.29 10.29 19.70
N LEU A 26 -40.73 11.49 19.67
CA LEU A 26 -41.37 12.69 20.19
C LEU A 26 -41.30 13.80 19.14
N SER A 27 -42.47 14.30 18.77
CA SER A 27 -42.71 15.31 17.74
C SER A 27 -42.61 16.73 18.29
N GLY A 28 -42.07 17.66 17.50
CA GLY A 28 -42.11 19.09 17.79
C GLY A 28 -41.66 19.96 16.60
N GLN A 29 -42.61 20.45 15.81
CA GLN A 29 -42.44 21.56 14.87
C GLN A 29 -43.27 22.78 15.38
N PRO A 30 -43.26 23.95 14.70
CA PRO A 30 -42.14 24.89 14.65
C PRO A 30 -42.60 26.32 15.03
N ALA A 31 -41.67 27.29 15.07
CA ALA A 31 -42.05 28.71 15.11
C ALA A 31 -41.09 29.59 14.27
N ALA A 32 -41.67 30.34 13.34
CA ALA A 32 -41.10 31.53 12.70
C ALA A 32 -41.85 32.77 13.25
N ALA A 33 -41.44 34.04 13.17
CA ALA A 33 -40.30 34.75 12.56
C ALA A 33 -40.11 36.11 13.33
N ARG A 34 -39.38 37.17 12.95
CA ARG A 34 -38.56 37.57 11.77
C ARG A 34 -37.33 38.38 12.31
N PRO A 35 -36.70 39.43 11.70
CA PRO A 35 -35.33 39.86 12.09
C PRO A 35 -35.22 41.24 12.77
N ALA A 36 -34.05 41.50 13.36
CA ALA A 36 -33.52 42.84 13.66
C ALA A 36 -32.05 42.95 13.20
N SER A 37 -31.57 44.18 13.00
CA SER A 37 -30.42 44.51 12.13
C SER A 37 -29.07 44.72 12.83
N GLY A 38 -28.00 44.24 12.20
CA GLY A 38 -26.74 44.98 12.00
C GLY A 38 -25.72 45.04 13.15
N GLY A 39 -24.45 44.77 12.83
CA GLY A 39 -23.31 45.19 13.68
C GLY A 39 -22.19 44.17 13.90
N THR A 40 -21.32 44.00 12.90
CA THR A 40 -19.87 43.69 13.03
C THR A 40 -19.37 42.81 14.18
N GLY A 41 -18.93 41.58 13.85
CA GLY A 41 -18.08 40.76 14.71
C GLY A 41 -17.60 39.51 13.97
N GLY A 42 -16.30 39.22 13.98
CA GLY A 42 -15.72 38.12 13.20
C GLY A 42 -16.18 36.75 13.70
N ALA A 43 -16.64 35.89 12.78
CA ALA A 43 -17.01 34.51 13.08
C ALA A 43 -15.91 33.55 12.62
N ALA A 44 -15.21 32.94 13.58
CA ALA A 44 -14.36 31.79 13.30
C ALA A 44 -15.23 30.63 12.77
N ALA A 45 -14.85 30.03 11.65
CA ALA A 45 -15.49 28.82 11.14
C ALA A 45 -15.11 27.63 12.03
N GLY A 46 -15.86 27.44 13.12
CA GLY A 46 -15.77 26.29 14.01
C GLY A 46 -16.28 25.01 13.34
N GLY A 47 -15.51 24.48 12.39
CA GLY A 47 -15.59 23.06 12.08
C GLY A 47 -15.03 22.30 13.26
N SER A 48 -15.87 21.54 13.98
CA SER A 48 -15.39 20.61 15.00
C SER A 48 -14.32 19.72 14.36
N PRO A 49 -13.07 19.68 14.89
CA PRO A 49 -12.05 18.81 14.33
C PRO A 49 -12.58 17.38 14.39
N ALA A 50 -12.50 16.66 13.26
CA ALA A 50 -12.81 15.25 13.24
C ALA A 50 -11.96 14.56 14.31
N VAL A 51 -12.62 14.02 15.33
CA VAL A 51 -11.92 13.48 16.51
C VAL A 51 -10.96 12.40 16.02
N ALA A 52 -9.67 12.61 16.26
CA ALA A 52 -8.63 11.70 15.83
C ALA A 52 -8.92 10.29 16.35
N GLY A 53 -8.93 9.31 15.44
CA GLY A 53 -9.18 7.91 15.81
C GLY A 53 -8.14 7.42 16.83
N PRO A 54 -8.44 6.35 17.60
CA PRO A 54 -7.55 5.84 18.63
C PRO A 54 -6.12 5.55 18.14
N LEU A 55 -5.96 5.16 16.87
CA LEU A 55 -4.66 4.95 16.23
C LEU A 55 -3.89 6.26 16.01
N ALA A 56 -4.53 7.27 15.41
CA ALA A 56 -3.92 8.59 15.21
C ALA A 56 -3.48 9.21 16.55
N ALA A 57 -4.34 9.11 17.58
CA ALA A 57 -4.02 9.59 18.93
C ALA A 57 -2.89 8.77 19.60
N ALA A 58 -2.68 7.51 19.23
CA ALA A 58 -1.53 6.72 19.72
C ALA A 58 -0.21 7.23 19.12
N PHE A 59 -0.17 7.52 17.83
CA PHE A 59 0.97 8.18 17.18
C PHE A 59 1.27 9.55 17.81
N ASP A 60 0.26 10.38 18.04
CA ASP A 60 0.43 11.70 18.67
C ASP A 60 1.05 11.60 20.07
N ARG A 61 0.56 10.66 20.90
CA ARG A 61 1.11 10.42 22.25
C ARG A 61 2.53 9.88 22.23
N ALA A 62 2.85 8.95 21.33
CA ALA A 62 4.18 8.36 21.23
C ALA A 62 5.21 9.39 20.73
N ALA A 63 4.85 10.17 19.70
CA ALA A 63 5.65 11.27 19.18
C ALA A 63 6.00 12.28 20.26
N ALA A 64 4.99 12.77 20.99
CA ALA A 64 5.17 13.74 22.07
C ALA A 64 5.96 13.19 23.27
N ARG A 65 5.81 11.90 23.60
CA ARG A 65 6.51 11.26 24.72
C ARG A 65 8.00 11.05 24.45
N TYR A 66 8.37 10.66 23.22
CA TYR A 66 9.74 10.27 22.88
C TYR A 66 10.50 11.31 22.07
N ASP A 67 9.88 12.44 21.71
CA ASP A 67 10.50 13.50 20.89
C ASP A 67 10.92 12.95 19.51
N VAL A 68 9.98 12.24 18.87
CA VAL A 68 10.10 11.68 17.52
C VAL A 68 9.04 12.36 16.63
N PRO A 69 9.36 12.79 15.39
CA PRO A 69 8.38 13.34 14.48
C PRO A 69 7.21 12.36 14.23
N ARG A 70 5.99 12.79 14.58
CA ARG A 70 4.75 12.01 14.45
C ARG A 70 4.61 11.35 13.07
N ASP A 71 4.80 12.13 12.02
CA ASP A 71 4.60 11.64 10.65
C ASP A 71 5.66 10.62 10.21
N LEU A 72 6.85 10.63 10.82
CA LEU A 72 7.87 9.61 10.63
C LEU A 72 7.42 8.27 11.21
N LEU A 73 6.81 8.28 12.41
CA LEU A 73 6.24 7.07 13.01
C LEU A 73 5.10 6.52 12.15
N VAL A 74 4.23 7.38 11.62
CA VAL A 74 3.15 6.97 10.71
C VAL A 74 3.72 6.41 9.40
N ALA A 75 4.70 7.06 8.79
CA ALA A 75 5.33 6.57 7.55
C ALA A 75 6.04 5.22 7.75
N LEU A 76 6.70 5.03 8.89
CA LEU A 76 7.33 3.77 9.27
C LEU A 76 6.30 2.65 9.47
N GLY A 77 5.25 2.88 10.27
CA GLY A 77 4.19 1.89 10.47
C GLY A 77 3.39 1.58 9.20
N TYR A 78 3.26 2.56 8.28
CA TYR A 78 2.67 2.32 6.98
C TYR A 78 3.60 1.46 6.10
N ALA A 79 4.90 1.75 6.04
CA ALA A 79 5.87 0.96 5.28
C ALA A 79 5.94 -0.51 5.74
N GLU A 80 5.74 -0.77 7.03
CA GLU A 80 5.82 -2.13 7.58
C GLU A 80 4.51 -2.92 7.45
N THR A 81 3.36 -2.32 7.77
CA THR A 81 2.09 -3.06 7.95
C THR A 81 0.87 -2.43 7.28
N HIS A 82 1.05 -1.34 6.51
CA HIS A 82 -0.05 -0.47 6.06
C HIS A 82 -0.93 0.03 7.24
N LEU A 83 -0.33 0.20 8.42
CA LEU A 83 -0.97 0.63 9.68
C LEU A 83 -1.96 -0.37 10.31
N ASP A 84 -1.76 -1.67 10.07
CA ASP A 84 -2.55 -2.77 10.64
C ASP A 84 -1.77 -3.46 11.78
N ASP A 85 -2.47 -3.92 12.81
CA ASP A 85 -1.83 -4.62 13.94
C ASP A 85 -1.84 -6.16 13.80
N HIS A 86 -2.44 -6.66 12.71
CA HIS A 86 -2.63 -8.08 12.43
C HIS A 86 -3.27 -8.87 13.58
N ALA A 87 -4.08 -8.19 14.43
CA ALA A 87 -4.62 -8.73 15.68
C ALA A 87 -3.54 -9.34 16.61
N GLY A 88 -2.31 -8.81 16.56
CA GLY A 88 -1.16 -9.28 17.32
C GLY A 88 -0.49 -10.55 16.78
N ALA A 89 -0.86 -11.02 15.59
CA ALA A 89 -0.17 -12.12 14.92
C ALA A 89 1.25 -11.70 14.45
N PRO A 90 2.25 -12.61 14.49
CA PRO A 90 3.59 -12.31 13.99
C PRO A 90 3.66 -12.30 12.47
N SER A 91 4.58 -11.48 11.94
CA SER A 91 5.15 -11.60 10.59
C SER A 91 6.05 -12.84 10.47
N ALA A 92 6.44 -13.20 9.24
CA ALA A 92 7.37 -14.30 8.99
C ALA A 92 8.74 -14.13 9.68
N SER A 93 9.15 -12.89 9.95
CA SER A 93 10.40 -12.54 10.67
C SER A 93 10.19 -12.33 12.18
N ASN A 94 9.05 -12.76 12.74
CA ASN A 94 8.67 -12.60 14.15
C ASN A 94 8.62 -11.13 14.63
N GLY A 95 8.10 -10.26 13.77
CA GLY A 95 7.72 -8.87 14.04
C GLY A 95 6.21 -8.72 14.30
N TYR A 96 5.82 -7.77 15.15
CA TYR A 96 4.46 -7.65 15.66
C TYR A 96 3.90 -6.23 15.62
N GLY A 97 2.59 -6.12 15.45
CA GLY A 97 1.83 -4.87 15.50
C GLY A 97 2.18 -3.86 14.41
N VAL A 98 1.53 -2.70 14.47
CA VAL A 98 1.64 -1.61 13.47
C VAL A 98 3.08 -1.24 13.09
N MET A 99 4.01 -1.32 14.04
CA MET A 99 5.40 -0.91 13.86
C MET A 99 6.38 -2.07 13.61
N HIS A 100 5.90 -3.31 13.47
CA HIS A 100 6.70 -4.52 13.26
C HIS A 100 7.85 -4.65 14.29
N LEU A 101 7.55 -4.51 15.58
CA LEU A 101 8.53 -4.73 16.63
C LEU A 101 8.97 -6.20 16.61
N ALA A 102 10.24 -6.46 16.28
CA ALA A 102 10.75 -7.79 15.98
C ALA A 102 11.61 -8.37 17.11
N SER A 103 11.46 -9.68 17.32
CA SER A 103 12.32 -10.46 18.22
C SER A 103 12.77 -11.75 17.53
N ASN A 104 13.90 -11.69 16.84
CA ASN A 104 14.50 -12.80 16.12
C ASN A 104 16.04 -12.82 16.36
N PRO A 105 16.83 -13.75 15.80
CA PRO A 105 18.28 -13.82 16.05
C PRO A 105 19.09 -12.62 15.54
N THR A 106 18.51 -11.74 14.73
CA THR A 106 19.19 -10.61 14.06
C THR A 106 18.62 -9.23 14.36
N VAL A 107 17.34 -9.15 14.70
CA VAL A 107 16.62 -7.91 15.00
C VAL A 107 15.90 -8.11 16.33
N ARG A 108 16.14 -7.20 17.29
CA ARG A 108 15.67 -7.26 18.68
C ARG A 108 14.86 -6.03 19.08
N THR A 109 14.25 -5.32 18.11
CA THR A 109 13.52 -4.06 18.38
C THR A 109 12.37 -4.24 19.37
N LEU A 110 11.73 -5.41 19.46
CA LEU A 110 10.74 -5.71 20.50
C LEU A 110 11.36 -5.79 21.91
N ASP A 111 12.55 -6.40 22.03
CA ASP A 111 13.26 -6.54 23.29
C ASP A 111 13.84 -5.19 23.76
N GLU A 112 14.39 -4.41 22.82
CA GLU A 112 14.83 -3.03 23.03
C GLU A 112 13.65 -2.15 23.46
N ALA A 113 12.50 -2.26 22.79
CA ALA A 113 11.28 -1.56 23.18
C ALA A 113 10.82 -1.93 24.60
N ALA A 114 10.86 -3.21 24.99
CA ALA A 114 10.54 -3.64 26.35
C ALA A 114 11.48 -3.01 27.39
N ALA A 115 12.79 -3.04 27.13
CA ALA A 115 13.81 -2.46 28.01
C ALA A 115 13.69 -0.93 28.12
N LEU A 116 13.45 -0.23 27.01
CA LEU A 116 13.38 1.24 26.96
C LEU A 116 12.06 1.81 27.51
N THR A 117 10.95 1.06 27.42
CA THR A 117 9.63 1.53 27.86
C THR A 117 9.20 0.99 29.22
N GLY A 118 9.77 -0.13 29.68
CA GLY A 118 9.30 -0.88 30.84
C GLY A 118 7.98 -1.63 30.62
N LEU A 119 7.49 -1.71 29.38
CA LEU A 119 6.26 -2.42 29.03
C LEU A 119 6.49 -3.93 28.89
N ASP A 120 5.46 -4.71 29.21
CA ASP A 120 5.45 -6.16 29.00
C ASP A 120 5.59 -6.49 27.49
N PRO A 121 6.53 -7.36 27.09
CA PRO A 121 6.63 -7.87 25.72
C PRO A 121 5.32 -8.46 25.16
N ALA A 122 4.39 -8.93 25.99
CA ALA A 122 3.06 -9.33 25.54
C ALA A 122 2.23 -8.12 25.07
N ALA A 123 2.20 -7.03 25.85
CA ALA A 123 1.50 -5.81 25.49
C ALA A 123 2.12 -5.15 24.24
N LEU A 124 3.44 -5.16 24.09
CA LEU A 124 4.11 -4.65 22.89
C LEU A 124 3.77 -5.44 21.61
N ARG A 125 3.26 -6.68 21.72
CA ARG A 125 2.81 -7.48 20.56
C ARG A 125 1.35 -7.24 20.20
N THR A 126 0.47 -7.01 21.18
CA THR A 126 -0.99 -7.04 20.99
C THR A 126 -1.71 -5.72 21.24
N ASP A 127 -1.12 -4.78 21.98
CA ASP A 127 -1.68 -3.44 22.16
C ASP A 127 -1.01 -2.45 21.20
N THR A 128 -1.82 -1.93 20.28
CA THR A 128 -1.36 -1.00 19.23
C THR A 128 -0.73 0.28 19.78
N ALA A 129 -1.19 0.80 20.93
CA ALA A 129 -0.59 2.01 21.51
C ALA A 129 0.75 1.72 22.20
N ALA A 130 0.88 0.57 22.87
CA ALA A 130 2.13 0.07 23.41
C ALA A 130 3.16 -0.19 22.30
N ASN A 131 2.75 -0.84 21.21
CA ASN A 131 3.59 -1.13 20.05
C ASN A 131 4.17 0.16 19.42
N ILE A 132 3.32 1.17 19.18
CA ILE A 132 3.74 2.48 18.66
C ILE A 132 4.66 3.22 19.65
N ALA A 133 4.36 3.16 20.95
CA ALA A 133 5.23 3.74 21.98
C ALA A 133 6.59 3.03 22.08
N GLY A 134 6.63 1.72 21.89
CA GLY A 134 7.85 0.91 21.86
C GLY A 134 8.76 1.28 20.69
N ALA A 135 8.22 1.36 19.48
CA ALA A 135 8.98 1.76 18.31
C ALA A 135 9.52 3.20 18.39
N ALA A 136 8.71 4.12 18.93
CA ALA A 136 9.15 5.49 19.18
C ALA A 136 10.30 5.56 20.20
N ALA A 137 10.28 4.72 21.24
CA ALA A 137 11.37 4.62 22.20
C ALA A 137 12.67 4.08 21.56
N VAL A 138 12.58 3.03 20.73
CA VAL A 138 13.71 2.44 19.99
C VAL A 138 14.35 3.46 19.04
N LEU A 139 13.53 4.10 18.18
CA LEU A 139 14.01 5.17 17.29
C LEU A 139 14.69 6.29 18.07
N ARG A 140 14.12 6.69 19.22
CA ARG A 140 14.70 7.73 20.06
C ARG A 140 16.05 7.33 20.65
N SER A 141 16.22 6.08 21.10
CA SER A 141 17.54 5.55 21.51
C SER A 141 18.56 5.71 20.39
N TYR A 142 18.20 5.34 19.17
CA TYR A 142 19.12 5.43 18.02
C TYR A 142 19.46 6.89 17.66
N ALA A 143 18.53 7.83 17.82
CA ALA A 143 18.78 9.26 17.64
C ALA A 143 19.70 9.82 18.74
N ASP A 144 19.53 9.41 20.00
CA ASP A 144 20.40 9.82 21.11
C ASP A 144 21.82 9.21 20.97
N GLU A 145 21.93 7.94 20.56
CA GLU A 145 23.21 7.28 20.24
C GLU A 145 23.94 7.94 19.05
N ALA A 146 23.19 8.47 18.08
CA ALA A 146 23.72 9.27 16.97
C ALA A 146 24.02 10.74 17.35
N GLY A 147 23.77 11.14 18.61
CA GLY A 147 24.08 12.47 19.13
C GLY A 147 23.15 13.59 18.66
N LEU A 148 21.94 13.28 18.19
CA LEU A 148 20.99 14.30 17.74
C LEU A 148 20.47 15.12 18.93
N THR A 149 20.68 16.43 18.87
CA THR A 149 20.07 17.39 19.81
C THR A 149 18.55 17.46 19.63
N ALA A 150 17.82 17.98 20.62
CA ALA A 150 16.37 18.20 20.52
C ALA A 150 15.97 19.06 19.30
N ALA A 151 16.77 20.08 18.97
CA ALA A 151 16.54 20.92 17.80
C ALA A 151 16.71 20.14 16.47
N GLN A 152 17.67 19.21 16.41
CA GLN A 152 17.84 18.32 15.25
C GLN A 152 16.75 17.25 15.18
N ARG A 153 16.25 16.75 16.31
CA ARG A 153 15.14 15.78 16.34
C ARG A 153 13.81 16.34 15.82
N ALA A 154 13.60 17.66 15.91
CA ALA A 154 12.45 18.33 15.29
C ALA A 154 12.50 18.30 13.74
N ASP A 155 13.68 18.17 13.14
CA ASP A 155 13.86 18.05 11.68
C ASP A 155 13.79 16.56 11.27
N VAL A 156 12.71 16.19 10.58
CA VAL A 156 12.49 14.81 10.13
C VAL A 156 13.67 14.27 9.32
N ASN A 157 14.38 15.11 8.56
CA ASN A 157 15.46 14.69 7.66
C ASN A 157 16.70 14.14 8.39
N ARG A 158 16.87 14.47 9.67
CA ARG A 158 17.97 13.97 10.52
C ARG A 158 17.79 12.51 10.92
N TRP A 159 16.57 11.97 10.84
CA TRP A 159 16.25 10.63 11.37
C TRP A 159 16.64 9.48 10.44
N TYR A 160 17.15 9.75 9.24
CA TYR A 160 17.39 8.72 8.22
C TYR A 160 18.26 7.56 8.72
N GLY A 161 19.34 7.85 9.46
CA GLY A 161 20.20 6.82 10.07
C GLY A 161 19.50 5.97 11.13
N ALA A 162 18.60 6.56 11.93
CA ALA A 162 17.81 5.84 12.93
C ALA A 162 16.78 4.90 12.26
N VAL A 163 16.11 5.36 11.19
CA VAL A 163 15.19 4.52 10.40
C VAL A 163 15.94 3.38 9.70
N ALA A 164 17.08 3.67 9.07
CA ALA A 164 17.90 2.64 8.41
C ALA A 164 18.40 1.56 9.39
N ARG A 165 18.70 1.93 10.65
CA ARG A 165 19.04 1.00 11.72
C ARG A 165 17.83 0.19 12.21
N TYR A 166 16.65 0.81 12.31
CA TYR A 166 15.42 0.15 12.78
C TYR A 166 15.04 -1.06 11.92
N GLY A 167 15.20 -0.98 10.60
CA GLY A 167 14.97 -2.12 9.69
C GLY A 167 15.95 -3.30 9.86
N GLY A 168 16.99 -3.17 10.69
CA GLY A 168 17.88 -4.28 11.07
C GLY A 168 18.68 -4.91 9.92
N ALA A 169 18.81 -4.22 8.79
CA ALA A 169 19.40 -4.75 7.58
C ALA A 169 20.92 -4.92 7.69
N ARG A 170 21.43 -6.09 7.24
CA ARG A 170 22.85 -6.45 7.32
C ARG A 170 23.75 -5.76 6.30
N THR A 171 23.17 -5.28 5.20
CA THR A 171 23.90 -4.65 4.10
C THR A 171 23.48 -3.19 3.94
N PRO A 172 24.43 -2.25 3.71
CA PRO A 172 24.11 -0.83 3.58
C PRO A 172 23.07 -0.51 2.50
N ALA A 173 23.04 -1.27 1.40
CA ALA A 173 22.09 -1.10 0.31
C ALA A 173 20.64 -1.45 0.72
N VAL A 174 20.45 -2.49 1.54
CA VAL A 174 19.11 -2.86 2.07
C VAL A 174 18.69 -1.92 3.20
N ALA A 175 19.64 -1.45 4.03
CA ALA A 175 19.38 -0.41 5.03
C ALA A 175 18.95 0.92 4.36
N ARG A 176 19.60 1.29 3.25
CA ARG A 176 19.22 2.43 2.42
C ARG A 176 17.84 2.24 1.79
N LEU A 177 17.56 1.08 1.19
CA LEU A 177 16.26 0.74 0.60
C LEU A 177 15.11 0.88 1.63
N TYR A 178 15.31 0.36 2.84
CA TYR A 178 14.34 0.46 3.92
C TYR A 178 14.05 1.91 4.30
N ALA A 179 15.08 2.73 4.50
CA ALA A 179 14.92 4.13 4.85
C ALA A 179 14.37 4.99 3.69
N ASP A 180 14.83 4.80 2.46
CA ASP A 180 14.30 5.51 1.29
C ASP A 180 12.78 5.24 1.14
N ALA A 181 12.29 4.02 1.35
CA ALA A 181 10.85 3.71 1.30
C ALA A 181 9.99 4.48 2.33
N VAL A 182 10.48 4.66 3.55
CA VAL A 182 9.80 5.48 4.59
C VAL A 182 9.79 6.96 4.20
N TYR A 183 10.85 7.45 3.57
CA TYR A 183 10.94 8.84 3.13
C TYR A 183 10.14 9.12 1.86
N ASP A 184 9.99 8.15 0.96
CA ASP A 184 9.08 8.26 -0.19
C ASP A 184 7.63 8.44 0.28
N LEU A 185 7.20 7.70 1.31
CA LEU A 185 5.89 7.86 1.94
C LEU A 185 5.70 9.23 2.62
N LEU A 186 6.75 9.77 3.25
CA LEU A 186 6.74 11.16 3.75
C LEU A 186 6.62 12.18 2.61
N ALA A 187 7.21 11.90 1.45
CA ALA A 187 7.19 12.76 0.29
C ALA A 187 5.81 12.79 -0.38
N THR A 188 5.23 11.63 -0.65
CA THR A 188 3.91 11.46 -1.29
C THR A 188 2.74 11.72 -0.33
N GLY A 189 2.99 11.65 0.98
CA GLY A 189 1.95 11.66 2.00
C GLY A 189 1.19 10.34 2.09
N ILE A 190 0.31 10.25 3.09
CA ILE A 190 -0.54 9.10 3.41
C ILE A 190 -1.94 9.61 3.73
N ASP A 191 -2.97 9.03 3.13
CA ASP A 191 -4.37 9.17 3.57
C ASP A 191 -4.97 7.76 3.73
N ALA A 192 -4.86 7.21 4.94
CA ALA A 192 -5.22 5.84 5.26
C ALA A 192 -6.47 5.79 6.15
N THR A 193 -7.41 4.90 5.84
CA THR A 193 -8.53 4.58 6.73
C THR A 193 -8.31 3.19 7.30
N THR A 194 -8.12 3.11 8.62
CA THR A 194 -7.84 1.86 9.35
C THR A 194 -9.01 1.51 10.27
N ALA A 195 -8.99 0.31 10.87
CA ALA A 195 -9.90 -0.05 11.96
C ALA A 195 -9.80 0.91 13.17
N GLY A 196 -8.63 1.51 13.39
CA GLY A 196 -8.37 2.53 14.41
C GLY A 196 -8.72 3.96 14.00
N GLY A 197 -9.44 4.15 12.89
CA GLY A 197 -9.84 5.44 12.33
C GLY A 197 -8.91 5.98 11.23
N PRO A 198 -9.19 7.19 10.72
CA PRO A 198 -8.37 7.81 9.68
C PRO A 198 -7.02 8.28 10.23
N VAL A 199 -5.94 7.99 9.49
CA VAL A 199 -4.59 8.45 9.76
C VAL A 199 -4.05 9.14 8.52
N ARG A 200 -3.56 10.38 8.71
CA ARG A 200 -3.06 11.23 7.62
C ARG A 200 -1.64 11.71 7.87
N VAL A 201 -0.89 11.81 6.79
CA VAL A 201 0.40 12.51 6.67
C VAL A 201 0.31 13.38 5.42
N ALA A 202 0.47 14.69 5.55
CA ALA A 202 0.51 15.56 4.38
C ALA A 202 1.81 15.32 3.57
N PRO A 203 1.73 15.30 2.22
CA PRO A 203 2.92 15.29 1.37
C PRO A 203 3.81 16.50 1.67
N ARG A 204 5.13 16.31 1.61
CA ARG A 204 6.12 17.37 1.84
C ARG A 204 7.36 17.15 0.98
N THR A 205 8.12 18.20 0.72
CA THR A 205 9.50 18.02 0.24
C THR A 205 10.34 17.44 1.37
N VAL A 206 11.02 16.32 1.13
CA VAL A 206 12.02 15.74 2.03
C VAL A 206 13.41 15.82 1.42
N ALA A 207 14.41 16.02 2.25
CA ALA A 207 15.83 16.05 1.90
C ALA A 207 16.64 15.19 2.90
N PRO A 208 16.39 13.88 2.97
CA PRO A 208 16.98 13.00 3.99
C PRO A 208 18.51 13.08 4.07
N GLU A 209 19.03 13.31 5.28
CA GLU A 209 20.46 13.32 5.56
C GLU A 209 20.98 11.89 5.70
N ARG A 210 21.34 11.29 4.57
CA ARG A 210 21.73 9.87 4.50
C ARG A 210 23.03 9.53 5.24
N GLY A 211 23.83 10.53 5.63
CA GLY A 211 25.11 10.34 6.31
C GLY A 211 26.02 9.37 5.54
N ALA A 212 26.49 8.32 6.21
CA ALA A 212 27.32 7.27 5.59
C ALA A 212 26.61 6.48 4.45
N LEU A 213 25.28 6.52 4.37
CA LEU A 213 24.52 5.89 3.28
C LEU A 213 24.40 6.77 2.03
N ALA A 214 24.89 8.02 2.06
CA ALA A 214 24.86 8.91 0.90
C ALA A 214 25.68 8.37 -0.29
N THR A 215 26.78 7.66 -0.02
CA THR A 215 27.68 7.05 -1.01
C THR A 215 27.31 5.61 -1.38
N VAL A 216 26.19 5.09 -0.86
CA VAL A 216 25.69 3.73 -1.17
C VAL A 216 24.65 3.86 -2.27
N ALA A 217 24.89 3.27 -3.44
CA ALA A 217 23.94 3.32 -4.57
C ALA A 217 22.52 2.84 -4.17
N PRO A 218 21.44 3.49 -4.66
CA PRO A 218 20.11 2.91 -4.61
C PRO A 218 20.06 1.55 -5.31
N LEU A 219 19.36 0.57 -4.73
CA LEU A 219 19.14 -0.70 -5.41
C LEU A 219 18.32 -0.47 -6.70
N GLY A 220 18.88 -0.88 -7.84
CA GLY A 220 18.24 -0.77 -9.16
C GLY A 220 18.47 0.55 -9.90
N SER A 221 19.28 1.49 -9.40
CA SER A 221 19.64 2.69 -10.19
C SER A 221 20.64 2.35 -11.29
N GLY A 222 20.26 2.57 -12.56
CA GLY A 222 20.99 2.08 -13.73
C GLY A 222 22.34 2.74 -14.08
N ASP A 223 22.75 3.78 -13.37
CA ASP A 223 23.98 4.54 -13.65
C ASP A 223 25.21 4.09 -12.82
N GLU A 224 25.02 3.27 -11.79
CA GLU A 224 26.11 2.58 -11.09
C GLU A 224 25.89 1.06 -11.13
N VAL A 225 26.99 0.30 -11.07
CA VAL A 225 26.98 -1.18 -11.12
C VAL A 225 26.53 -1.75 -9.77
N GLY A 226 25.29 -1.47 -9.38
CA GLY A 226 24.52 -2.43 -8.61
C GLY A 226 24.37 -3.67 -9.48
N THR A 227 24.82 -4.83 -9.00
CA THR A 227 24.73 -6.08 -9.77
C THR A 227 23.27 -6.30 -10.17
N LEU A 228 22.96 -6.22 -11.47
CA LEU A 228 21.68 -6.66 -11.97
C LEU A 228 21.63 -8.19 -11.96
N SER A 229 20.43 -8.76 -11.89
CA SER A 229 20.28 -10.20 -12.06
C SER A 229 20.75 -10.62 -13.45
N THR A 230 21.59 -11.65 -13.52
CA THR A 230 21.99 -12.31 -14.77
C THR A 230 20.87 -13.16 -15.36
N ASP A 231 19.87 -13.48 -14.54
CA ASP A 231 18.83 -14.45 -14.85
C ASP A 231 17.56 -13.72 -15.32
N TYR A 232 17.27 -12.54 -14.74
CA TYR A 232 16.22 -11.61 -15.16
C TYR A 232 16.66 -10.14 -15.00
N GLY A 233 17.16 -9.54 -16.08
CA GLY A 233 17.80 -8.22 -16.09
C GLY A 233 17.10 -7.07 -15.34
N PRO A 234 15.74 -6.96 -15.33
CA PRO A 234 15.03 -5.94 -14.55
C PRO A 234 15.11 -6.08 -13.02
N ALA A 235 15.63 -7.19 -12.48
CA ALA A 235 15.79 -7.38 -11.04
C ALA A 235 17.15 -6.90 -10.53
N ALA A 236 17.16 -6.22 -9.38
CA ALA A 236 18.38 -6.00 -8.60
C ALA A 236 18.85 -7.33 -7.98
N TRP A 237 20.17 -7.55 -7.84
CA TRP A 237 20.73 -8.71 -7.15
C TRP A 237 21.07 -8.36 -5.70
N VAL A 238 20.40 -9.03 -4.74
CA VAL A 238 20.74 -8.96 -3.31
C VAL A 238 20.74 -10.38 -2.75
N PRO A 239 21.91 -11.03 -2.64
CA PRO A 239 21.98 -12.46 -2.34
C PRO A 239 21.44 -12.79 -0.95
N ALA A 240 20.73 -13.91 -0.86
CA ALA A 240 20.44 -14.60 0.38
C ALA A 240 21.74 -15.12 1.02
N SER A 241 21.69 -15.45 2.31
CA SER A 241 22.78 -16.18 2.97
C SER A 241 23.00 -17.54 2.30
N SER A 242 24.26 -17.94 2.11
CA SER A 242 24.62 -19.28 1.65
C SER A 242 24.19 -20.41 2.60
N SER A 243 23.72 -20.08 3.81
CA SER A 243 23.09 -21.02 4.74
C SER A 243 21.59 -21.24 4.49
N ASN A 244 20.96 -20.51 3.56
CA ASN A 244 19.50 -20.50 3.35
C ASN A 244 19.06 -21.09 2.00
N TYR A 245 19.98 -21.63 1.18
CA TYR A 245 19.68 -22.25 -0.11
C TYR A 245 20.70 -23.37 -0.39
N THR A 246 20.39 -24.27 -1.33
CA THR A 246 21.33 -25.33 -1.77
C THR A 246 21.95 -24.97 -3.10
N VAL A 247 23.29 -24.86 -3.15
CA VAL A 247 24.03 -24.66 -4.40
C VAL A 247 23.76 -25.84 -5.35
N SER A 248 23.43 -25.55 -6.60
CA SER A 248 23.14 -26.54 -7.63
C SER A 248 23.47 -26.03 -9.03
N ASN A 249 23.18 -26.89 -10.01
CA ASN A 249 23.16 -26.60 -11.44
C ASN A 249 21.81 -27.10 -11.99
N ARG A 250 20.70 -26.50 -11.52
CA ARG A 250 19.35 -26.79 -12.03
C ARG A 250 19.26 -26.56 -13.54
N GLU A 251 18.19 -27.07 -14.15
CA GLU A 251 18.10 -27.54 -15.53
C GLU A 251 18.82 -28.89 -15.76
N SER A 252 20.07 -29.05 -15.28
CA SER A 252 20.82 -30.32 -15.43
C SER A 252 20.62 -31.34 -14.30
N THR A 253 20.48 -30.87 -13.05
CA THR A 253 20.24 -31.74 -11.88
C THR A 253 18.76 -31.92 -11.59
N TYR A 254 17.96 -30.88 -11.82
CA TYR A 254 16.51 -30.84 -11.67
C TYR A 254 15.91 -29.90 -12.71
N GLN A 255 14.90 -30.36 -13.44
CA GLN A 255 14.13 -29.50 -14.34
C GLN A 255 13.25 -28.55 -13.51
N ILE A 256 13.18 -27.28 -13.92
CA ILE A 256 12.32 -26.28 -13.30
C ILE A 256 10.96 -26.35 -13.99
N ASN A 257 9.97 -26.87 -13.28
CA ASN A 257 8.64 -27.22 -13.78
C ASN A 257 7.54 -26.26 -13.29
N TYR A 258 7.79 -25.50 -12.22
CA TYR A 258 6.78 -24.67 -11.57
C TYR A 258 7.27 -23.26 -11.25
N VAL A 259 6.33 -22.33 -11.14
CA VAL A 259 6.50 -21.05 -10.45
C VAL A 259 5.58 -21.06 -9.24
N VAL A 260 6.11 -20.78 -8.04
CA VAL A 260 5.32 -20.73 -6.81
C VAL A 260 5.20 -19.28 -6.35
N ILE A 261 3.97 -18.81 -6.24
CA ILE A 261 3.61 -17.47 -5.79
C ILE A 261 3.39 -17.50 -4.29
N HIS A 262 4.14 -16.66 -3.57
CA HIS A 262 4.09 -16.49 -2.13
C HIS A 262 3.66 -15.08 -1.75
N VAL A 263 3.23 -14.88 -0.50
CA VAL A 263 3.08 -13.56 0.13
C VAL A 263 3.85 -13.58 1.44
N ALA A 264 4.81 -12.67 1.58
CA ALA A 264 5.88 -12.75 2.58
C ALA A 264 5.42 -12.52 4.04
N GLN A 265 4.20 -12.02 4.25
CA GLN A 265 3.69 -11.60 5.56
C GLN A 265 4.62 -10.56 6.21
N GLY A 266 5.06 -9.57 5.44
CA GLY A 266 6.01 -8.52 5.84
C GLY A 266 6.45 -7.60 4.70
N SER A 267 7.26 -6.59 5.02
CA SER A 267 7.76 -5.56 4.09
C SER A 267 8.83 -6.09 3.12
N TYR A 268 9.02 -5.41 1.99
CA TYR A 268 9.93 -5.78 0.90
C TYR A 268 11.39 -5.84 1.38
N ALA A 269 11.85 -4.78 2.03
CA ALA A 269 13.19 -4.73 2.61
C ALA A 269 13.35 -5.69 3.81
N GLY A 270 12.29 -5.91 4.60
CA GLY A 270 12.26 -6.90 5.67
C GLY A 270 12.45 -8.33 5.15
N THR A 271 11.77 -8.69 4.06
CA THR A 271 11.88 -10.01 3.39
C THR A 271 13.30 -10.25 2.87
N ILE A 272 13.88 -9.27 2.17
CA ILE A 272 15.26 -9.33 1.67
C ILE A 272 16.27 -9.45 2.83
N SER A 273 16.07 -8.68 3.90
CA SER A 273 16.89 -8.76 5.13
C SER A 273 16.80 -10.13 5.80
N TRP A 274 15.61 -10.73 5.85
CA TRP A 274 15.37 -12.06 6.41
C TRP A 274 16.12 -13.15 5.64
N PHE A 275 16.15 -13.07 4.31
CA PHE A 275 16.95 -13.99 3.48
C PHE A 275 18.46 -13.86 3.71
N GLN A 276 18.96 -12.72 4.20
CA GLN A 276 20.36 -12.52 4.61
C GLN A 276 20.69 -13.05 6.02
N ASN A 277 19.69 -13.49 6.79
CA ASN A 277 19.89 -14.09 8.11
C ASN A 277 20.15 -15.61 7.99
N PRO A 278 21.35 -16.14 8.27
CA PRO A 278 21.65 -17.58 8.17
C PRO A 278 20.83 -18.43 9.15
N SER A 279 20.29 -17.85 10.23
CA SER A 279 19.41 -18.55 11.16
C SER A 279 17.97 -18.66 10.66
N ALA A 280 17.60 -17.99 9.56
CA ALA A 280 16.26 -18.07 9.00
C ALA A 280 15.98 -19.44 8.35
N GLN A 281 16.99 -20.07 7.74
CA GLN A 281 16.87 -21.37 7.06
C GLN A 281 15.74 -21.40 6.01
N VAL A 282 15.46 -20.25 5.38
CA VAL A 282 14.48 -20.06 4.31
C VAL A 282 14.98 -19.02 3.29
N SER A 283 14.57 -19.18 2.04
CA SER A 283 14.83 -18.22 0.95
C SER A 283 13.87 -18.41 -0.21
N ALA A 284 13.62 -17.34 -0.96
CA ALA A 284 13.01 -17.40 -2.30
C ALA A 284 13.99 -16.85 -3.35
N HIS A 285 13.66 -17.06 -4.63
CA HIS A 285 14.51 -16.59 -5.73
C HIS A 285 14.30 -15.10 -5.97
N TYR A 286 13.05 -14.63 -5.92
CA TYR A 286 12.68 -13.25 -6.19
C TYR A 286 11.74 -12.69 -5.11
N VAL A 287 11.77 -11.37 -4.92
CA VAL A 287 10.83 -10.59 -4.09
C VAL A 287 10.29 -9.43 -4.93
N ILE A 288 9.00 -9.13 -4.81
CA ILE A 288 8.29 -8.05 -5.51
C ILE A 288 7.76 -7.00 -4.51
N ARG A 289 8.04 -5.72 -4.75
CA ARG A 289 7.54 -4.59 -3.95
C ARG A 289 6.11 -4.20 -4.34
N SER A 290 5.29 -3.88 -3.34
CA SER A 290 3.89 -3.45 -3.47
C SER A 290 3.76 -2.10 -4.18
N SER A 291 4.48 -1.07 -3.73
CA SER A 291 4.23 0.31 -4.14
C SER A 291 4.48 0.59 -5.62
N ASP A 292 5.51 -0.02 -6.22
CA ASP A 292 5.98 0.26 -7.58
C ASP A 292 6.33 -0.97 -8.42
N GLY A 293 6.22 -2.18 -7.86
CA GLY A 293 6.59 -3.42 -8.55
C GLY A 293 8.11 -3.63 -8.69
N ALA A 294 8.96 -2.98 -7.88
CA ALA A 294 10.40 -3.25 -7.88
C ALA A 294 10.70 -4.75 -7.63
N VAL A 295 11.69 -5.30 -8.33
CA VAL A 295 12.06 -6.72 -8.27
C VAL A 295 13.47 -6.88 -7.73
N THR A 296 13.65 -7.75 -6.74
CA THR A 296 14.97 -8.20 -6.25
C THR A 296 15.11 -9.71 -6.43
N GLN A 297 16.23 -10.18 -6.96
CA GLN A 297 16.62 -11.58 -6.95
C GLN A 297 17.59 -11.85 -5.78
N SER A 298 17.34 -12.91 -5.01
CA SER A 298 18.15 -13.32 -3.85
C SER A 298 18.76 -14.71 -3.97
N VAL A 299 18.25 -15.60 -4.83
CA VAL A 299 18.88 -16.88 -5.15
C VAL A 299 18.88 -17.02 -6.67
N ARG A 300 20.02 -17.43 -7.27
CA ARG A 300 20.14 -17.66 -8.72
C ARG A 300 19.22 -18.79 -9.14
N ASP A 301 18.69 -18.74 -10.35
CA ASP A 301 17.73 -19.74 -10.82
C ASP A 301 18.37 -21.14 -10.94
N LYS A 302 19.70 -21.22 -11.12
CA LYS A 302 20.45 -22.48 -11.08
C LYS A 302 20.53 -23.14 -9.69
N ASP A 303 20.30 -22.39 -8.62
CA ASP A 303 20.43 -22.82 -7.21
C ASP A 303 19.05 -23.05 -6.58
N ILE A 304 18.96 -23.91 -5.57
CA ILE A 304 17.69 -24.33 -4.97
C ILE A 304 17.37 -23.44 -3.76
N ALA A 305 16.47 -22.45 -3.93
CA ALA A 305 15.94 -21.70 -2.78
C ALA A 305 15.02 -22.58 -1.90
N TRP A 306 14.86 -22.18 -0.64
CA TRP A 306 14.10 -22.94 0.37
C TRP A 306 12.81 -22.20 0.76
N HIS A 307 11.81 -22.22 -0.15
CA HIS A 307 10.56 -21.46 0.00
C HIS A 307 9.32 -22.35 0.21
N ALA A 308 9.24 -23.51 -0.45
CA ALA A 308 7.99 -24.27 -0.53
C ALA A 308 7.70 -25.16 0.70
N GLY A 309 8.65 -25.33 1.63
CA GLY A 309 8.55 -26.31 2.72
C GLY A 309 8.55 -27.78 2.25
N ASN A 310 8.64 -28.03 0.94
CA ASN A 310 8.60 -29.34 0.31
C ASN A 310 9.80 -29.47 -0.65
N TRP A 311 10.67 -30.46 -0.44
CA TRP A 311 11.92 -30.61 -1.19
C TRP A 311 11.72 -30.83 -2.70
N THR A 312 10.68 -31.56 -3.09
CA THR A 312 10.36 -31.78 -4.52
C THR A 312 10.00 -30.46 -5.20
N TYR A 313 9.26 -29.59 -4.53
CA TYR A 313 8.89 -28.28 -5.08
C TYR A 313 10.05 -27.29 -5.02
N ASN A 314 10.85 -27.26 -3.95
CA ASN A 314 12.08 -26.45 -3.91
C ASN A 314 13.02 -26.80 -5.09
N THR A 315 13.23 -28.09 -5.34
CA THR A 315 14.15 -28.53 -6.42
C THR A 315 13.61 -28.24 -7.82
N GLN A 316 12.28 -28.24 -8.03
CA GLN A 316 11.65 -28.09 -9.35
C GLN A 316 10.94 -26.76 -9.58
N SER A 317 11.17 -25.71 -8.77
CA SER A 317 10.42 -24.46 -8.93
C SER A 317 11.18 -23.17 -8.62
N ILE A 318 10.62 -22.08 -9.11
CA ILE A 318 10.99 -20.71 -8.74
C ILE A 318 9.93 -20.13 -7.80
N GLY A 319 10.24 -20.02 -6.51
CA GLY A 319 9.49 -19.20 -5.55
C GLY A 319 9.68 -17.70 -5.78
N ILE A 320 8.57 -16.96 -5.84
CA ILE A 320 8.47 -15.50 -5.92
C ILE A 320 7.66 -14.98 -4.73
N GLU A 321 8.30 -14.21 -3.85
CA GLU A 321 7.65 -13.51 -2.75
C GLU A 321 7.00 -12.19 -3.20
N HIS A 322 5.86 -11.89 -2.61
CA HIS A 322 5.19 -10.60 -2.75
C HIS A 322 5.12 -9.94 -1.38
N GLU A 323 5.59 -8.70 -1.29
CA GLU A 323 5.45 -7.88 -0.09
C GLU A 323 3.99 -7.79 0.38
N GLY A 324 3.79 -7.78 1.70
CA GLY A 324 2.49 -7.52 2.31
C GLY A 324 1.85 -8.73 2.96
N TYR A 325 0.52 -8.66 3.13
CA TYR A 325 -0.24 -9.55 4.01
C TYR A 325 -1.51 -10.12 3.36
N ILE A 326 -1.70 -11.43 3.49
CA ILE A 326 -2.75 -12.20 2.77
C ILE A 326 -4.20 -11.75 3.06
N ASN A 327 -4.43 -11.09 4.21
CA ASN A 327 -5.74 -10.62 4.67
C ASN A 327 -6.07 -9.19 4.24
N GLN A 328 -5.14 -8.47 3.58
CA GLN A 328 -5.29 -7.06 3.21
C GLN A 328 -5.18 -6.85 1.70
N ALA A 329 -6.29 -6.49 1.06
CA ALA A 329 -6.34 -6.27 -0.39
C ALA A 329 -5.45 -5.12 -0.90
N SER A 330 -5.07 -4.16 -0.04
CA SER A 330 -4.30 -2.97 -0.39
C SER A 330 -2.85 -3.24 -0.85
N TRP A 331 -2.27 -4.38 -0.47
CA TRP A 331 -0.92 -4.77 -0.89
C TRP A 331 -0.85 -5.28 -2.34
N PHE A 332 -1.96 -5.77 -2.88
CA PHE A 332 -1.99 -6.39 -4.21
C PHE A 332 -2.18 -5.33 -5.31
N THR A 333 -1.19 -4.45 -5.46
CA THR A 333 -1.25 -3.35 -6.42
C THR A 333 -1.14 -3.84 -7.87
N ASP A 334 -1.62 -3.02 -8.80
CA ASP A 334 -1.45 -3.23 -10.24
C ASP A 334 0.03 -3.30 -10.66
N ALA A 335 0.90 -2.54 -9.99
CA ALA A 335 2.34 -2.53 -10.26
C ALA A 335 3.00 -3.85 -9.84
N MET A 336 2.69 -4.34 -8.64
CA MET A 336 3.11 -5.65 -8.15
C MET A 336 2.68 -6.77 -9.11
N TYR A 337 1.39 -6.83 -9.48
CA TYR A 337 0.88 -7.84 -10.40
C TYR A 337 1.59 -7.81 -11.76
N ARG A 338 1.86 -6.62 -12.30
CA ARG A 338 2.50 -6.47 -13.62
C ARG A 338 3.97 -6.89 -13.62
N SER A 339 4.76 -6.45 -12.63
CA SER A 339 6.17 -6.86 -12.51
C SER A 339 6.30 -8.36 -12.25
N SER A 340 5.48 -8.91 -11.35
CA SER A 340 5.43 -10.35 -11.08
C SER A 340 5.02 -11.15 -12.31
N ALA A 341 4.01 -10.71 -13.06
CA ALA A 341 3.57 -11.41 -14.26
C ALA A 341 4.59 -11.31 -15.41
N ALA A 342 5.35 -10.23 -15.51
CA ALA A 342 6.45 -10.09 -16.46
C ALA A 342 7.60 -11.08 -16.14
N LEU A 343 7.99 -11.17 -14.86
CA LEU A 343 8.97 -12.15 -14.37
C LEU A 343 8.48 -13.59 -14.62
N THR A 344 7.27 -13.94 -14.21
CA THR A 344 6.71 -15.28 -14.42
C THR A 344 6.61 -15.64 -15.89
N ARG A 345 6.25 -14.70 -16.78
CA ARG A 345 6.27 -14.93 -18.24
C ARG A 345 7.68 -15.28 -18.72
N HIS A 346 8.68 -14.48 -18.34
CA HIS A 346 10.09 -14.70 -18.68
C HIS A 346 10.59 -16.07 -18.18
N LEU A 347 10.28 -16.44 -16.94
CA LEU A 347 10.62 -17.75 -16.39
C LEU A 347 9.95 -18.89 -17.17
N CYS A 348 8.66 -18.74 -17.51
CA CYS A 348 7.95 -19.73 -18.31
C CYS A 348 8.53 -19.87 -19.73
N ASP A 349 8.90 -18.77 -20.38
CA ASP A 349 9.53 -18.78 -21.71
C ASP A 349 10.94 -19.37 -21.66
N ARG A 350 11.72 -19.05 -20.62
CA ARG A 350 13.09 -19.55 -20.41
C ARG A 350 13.15 -21.05 -20.14
N TYR A 351 12.28 -21.54 -19.25
CA TYR A 351 12.31 -22.92 -18.75
C TYR A 351 11.30 -23.86 -19.44
N GLY A 352 10.52 -23.37 -20.39
CA GLY A 352 9.49 -24.14 -21.09
C GLY A 352 8.28 -24.50 -20.21
N ILE A 353 8.05 -23.77 -19.13
CA ILE A 353 6.95 -24.04 -18.18
C ILE A 353 5.63 -23.58 -18.82
N PRO A 354 4.59 -24.44 -18.90
CA PRO A 354 3.27 -24.05 -19.39
C PRO A 354 2.67 -22.91 -18.56
N LYS A 355 2.12 -21.89 -19.24
CA LYS A 355 1.54 -20.69 -18.60
C LYS A 355 0.11 -20.95 -18.09
N ASP A 356 -0.04 -21.93 -17.21
CA ASP A 356 -1.33 -22.37 -16.66
C ASP A 356 -1.32 -22.52 -15.13
N ARG A 357 -2.47 -22.81 -14.54
CA ARG A 357 -2.67 -22.93 -13.08
C ARG A 357 -2.28 -24.30 -12.49
N SER A 358 -1.80 -25.24 -13.31
CA SER A 358 -1.15 -26.48 -12.84
C SER A 358 0.36 -26.32 -12.66
N HIS A 359 0.99 -25.37 -13.35
CA HIS A 359 2.42 -25.10 -13.24
C HIS A 359 2.76 -23.79 -12.52
N ILE A 360 1.93 -22.76 -12.66
CA ILE A 360 2.00 -21.54 -11.85
C ILE A 360 1.02 -21.72 -10.69
N ILE A 361 1.53 -21.91 -9.48
CA ILE A 361 0.78 -22.30 -8.28
C ILE A 361 0.99 -21.33 -7.11
N GLY A 362 0.08 -21.30 -6.14
CA GLY A 362 0.31 -20.65 -4.85
C GLY A 362 1.02 -21.60 -3.86
N HIS A 363 1.64 -21.06 -2.81
CA HIS A 363 2.25 -21.90 -1.76
C HIS A 363 1.23 -22.86 -1.13
N ASN A 364 0.00 -22.38 -0.88
CA ASN A 364 -1.11 -23.18 -0.38
C ASN A 364 -1.55 -24.37 -1.28
N GLN A 365 -1.06 -24.46 -2.52
CA GLN A 365 -1.28 -25.61 -3.42
C GLN A 365 -0.12 -26.62 -3.37
N VAL A 366 1.00 -26.31 -2.71
CA VAL A 366 2.11 -27.24 -2.52
C VAL A 366 1.69 -28.34 -1.54
N PRO A 367 1.88 -29.63 -1.87
CA PRO A 367 1.55 -30.73 -0.97
C PRO A 367 2.28 -30.63 0.37
N GLY A 368 1.51 -30.58 1.46
CA GLY A 368 2.02 -30.45 2.82
C GLY A 368 2.31 -29.02 3.27
N ALA A 369 1.90 -27.99 2.51
CA ALA A 369 2.01 -26.60 2.92
C ALA A 369 1.30 -26.34 4.27
N THR A 370 2.01 -25.69 5.18
CA THR A 370 1.48 -25.20 6.47
C THR A 370 0.99 -23.77 6.40
N HIS A 371 1.21 -23.09 5.27
CA HIS A 371 0.83 -21.69 5.02
C HIS A 371 -0.34 -21.61 4.03
N THR A 372 -1.02 -20.46 4.01
CA THR A 372 -2.27 -20.22 3.26
C THR A 372 -2.11 -19.21 2.14
N ASP A 373 -0.91 -18.68 1.94
CA ASP A 373 -0.54 -17.71 0.92
C ASP A 373 -0.58 -18.29 -0.52
N PRO A 374 -0.82 -17.47 -1.55
CA PRO A 374 -0.96 -16.00 -1.53
C PRO A 374 -2.31 -15.50 -0.99
N GLY A 375 -3.17 -16.41 -0.53
CA GLY A 375 -4.38 -16.07 0.22
C GLY A 375 -5.59 -15.66 -0.63
N PRO A 376 -6.70 -15.27 0.02
CA PRO A 376 -7.98 -15.03 -0.65
C PRO A 376 -8.02 -13.74 -1.47
N ASN A 377 -7.14 -12.77 -1.18
CA ASN A 377 -7.08 -11.49 -1.88
C ASN A 377 -6.23 -11.52 -3.16
N TRP A 378 -5.52 -12.63 -3.44
CA TRP A 378 -4.75 -12.79 -4.66
C TRP A 378 -5.64 -13.11 -5.87
N ASN A 379 -5.74 -12.17 -6.79
CA ASN A 379 -6.55 -12.28 -8.00
C ASN A 379 -5.83 -13.10 -9.07
N TRP A 380 -5.97 -14.43 -8.96
CA TRP A 380 -5.46 -15.38 -9.94
C TRP A 380 -5.93 -15.12 -11.38
N THR A 381 -7.15 -14.63 -11.58
CA THR A 381 -7.67 -14.34 -12.93
C THR A 381 -6.90 -13.18 -13.56
N TYR A 382 -6.73 -12.07 -12.84
CA TYR A 382 -5.97 -10.92 -13.33
C TYR A 382 -4.50 -11.28 -13.56
N TYR A 383 -3.89 -11.98 -12.61
CA TYR A 383 -2.51 -12.43 -12.71
C TYR A 383 -2.26 -13.31 -13.93
N MET A 384 -3.11 -14.31 -14.16
CA MET A 384 -2.96 -15.21 -15.30
C MET A 384 -3.20 -14.53 -16.65
N GLN A 385 -4.13 -13.57 -16.74
CA GLN A 385 -4.29 -12.74 -17.94
C GLN A 385 -2.98 -11.99 -18.28
N LEU A 386 -2.38 -11.33 -17.29
CA LEU A 386 -1.10 -10.66 -17.46
C LEU A 386 0.00 -11.63 -17.90
N VAL A 387 0.13 -12.80 -17.25
CA VAL A 387 1.16 -13.80 -17.57
C VAL A 387 1.00 -14.39 -18.97
N THR A 388 -0.21 -14.77 -19.39
CA THR A 388 -0.45 -15.34 -20.72
C THR A 388 -0.28 -14.32 -21.84
N GLY A 389 -0.31 -13.02 -21.52
CA GLY A 389 -0.33 -11.96 -22.53
C GLY A 389 -1.68 -11.86 -23.23
N SER A 390 -2.70 -12.56 -22.70
CA SER A 390 -4.09 -12.23 -22.98
C SER A 390 -4.29 -10.79 -22.51
N THR A 391 -4.50 -9.86 -23.44
CA THR A 391 -4.92 -8.48 -23.11
C THR A 391 -6.02 -8.62 -22.07
N PRO A 392 -5.91 -7.99 -20.88
CA PRO A 392 -6.94 -8.10 -19.87
C PRO A 392 -8.21 -7.48 -20.46
N THR A 393 -9.09 -8.31 -21.03
CA THR A 393 -10.48 -7.95 -21.28
C THR A 393 -11.02 -7.68 -19.88
N PRO A 394 -11.24 -6.42 -19.49
CA PRO A 394 -11.70 -6.16 -18.15
C PRO A 394 -13.02 -6.88 -18.01
N GLY A 395 -13.20 -7.64 -16.92
CA GLY A 395 -14.45 -8.38 -16.69
C GLY A 395 -15.68 -7.49 -16.84
N TRP A 396 -15.49 -6.19 -16.58
CA TRP A 396 -16.25 -5.11 -17.21
C TRP A 396 -15.42 -3.80 -17.20
N SER A 397 -15.60 -2.93 -18.19
CA SER A 397 -15.12 -1.53 -18.16
C SER A 397 -16.03 -0.60 -18.95
N VAL A 398 -16.12 0.66 -18.53
CA VAL A 398 -16.80 1.73 -19.25
C VAL A 398 -15.93 2.98 -19.29
N THR A 399 -15.96 3.70 -20.41
CA THR A 399 -15.45 5.07 -20.53
C THR A 399 -16.64 6.01 -20.68
N VAL A 400 -16.65 7.10 -19.93
CA VAL A 400 -17.68 8.15 -20.01
C VAL A 400 -16.99 9.50 -20.23
N ASP A 401 -17.14 10.00 -21.44
CA ASP A 401 -16.70 11.30 -21.94
C ASP A 401 -17.78 12.38 -21.68
N ASN A 402 -17.40 13.65 -21.57
CA ASN A 402 -18.34 14.77 -21.37
C ASN A 402 -19.34 15.02 -22.52
N SER A 403 -19.16 14.35 -23.66
CA SER A 403 -20.13 14.27 -24.77
C SER A 403 -21.01 13.01 -24.74
N THR A 404 -20.82 12.10 -23.78
CA THR A 404 -21.57 10.83 -23.70
C THR A 404 -23.04 11.07 -23.33
N SER A 405 -23.93 10.91 -24.31
CA SER A 405 -25.36 11.13 -24.18
C SER A 405 -25.97 10.37 -22.99
N GLY A 406 -26.66 11.09 -22.09
CA GLY A 406 -27.31 10.52 -20.90
C GLY A 406 -26.37 10.05 -19.80
N ALA A 407 -25.05 10.14 -19.99
CA ALA A 407 -24.03 9.69 -19.04
C ALA A 407 -23.16 10.82 -18.48
N PHE A 408 -23.24 12.04 -19.02
CA PHE A 408 -22.61 13.24 -18.44
C PHE A 408 -23.63 14.36 -18.19
N THR A 409 -23.53 15.01 -17.02
CA THR A 409 -24.38 16.14 -16.63
C THR A 409 -23.57 17.20 -15.90
N ALA A 410 -23.67 18.46 -16.33
CA ALA A 410 -23.08 19.61 -15.65
C ALA A 410 -24.09 20.78 -15.64
N SER A 411 -23.91 21.75 -14.73
CA SER A 411 -24.74 22.96 -14.70
C SER A 411 -24.43 23.90 -15.86
N SER A 412 -25.26 24.93 -16.05
CA SER A 412 -24.99 26.03 -17.00
C SER A 412 -23.73 26.84 -16.69
N ASN A 413 -23.11 26.64 -15.52
CA ASN A 413 -21.92 27.37 -15.11
C ASN A 413 -20.62 26.71 -15.61
N TRP A 414 -20.72 25.59 -16.33
CA TRP A 414 -19.62 24.89 -16.98
C TRP A 414 -19.58 25.23 -18.47
N GLY A 415 -18.58 26.00 -18.88
CA GLY A 415 -18.31 26.29 -20.30
C GLY A 415 -17.79 25.07 -21.05
N THR A 416 -17.74 25.14 -22.37
CA THR A 416 -17.19 24.10 -23.26
C THR A 416 -16.00 24.65 -24.05
N SER A 417 -14.92 23.88 -24.16
CA SER A 417 -13.72 24.23 -24.93
C SER A 417 -13.17 23.03 -25.69
N SER A 418 -12.62 23.27 -26.87
CA SER A 418 -11.86 22.30 -27.66
C SER A 418 -10.39 22.70 -27.86
N TYR A 419 -9.93 23.72 -27.11
CA TYR A 419 -8.61 24.36 -27.27
C TYR A 419 -7.44 23.37 -27.18
N SER A 420 -7.37 22.57 -26.11
CA SER A 420 -6.27 21.62 -25.95
C SER A 420 -6.41 20.39 -26.85
N SER A 421 -5.33 20.01 -27.53
CA SER A 421 -5.20 18.75 -28.27
C SER A 421 -5.10 17.51 -27.36
N GLN A 422 -4.91 17.71 -26.05
CA GLN A 422 -4.86 16.63 -25.06
C GLN A 422 -6.25 16.16 -24.59
N ARG A 423 -7.34 16.76 -25.05
CA ARG A 423 -8.70 16.39 -24.65
C ARG A 423 -9.06 14.96 -25.07
N HIS A 424 -9.90 14.29 -24.30
CA HIS A 424 -10.62 13.12 -24.79
C HIS A 424 -11.82 13.62 -25.64
N GLY A 425 -12.28 12.78 -26.58
CA GLY A 425 -13.43 13.14 -27.43
C GLY A 425 -13.26 14.43 -28.25
N ALA A 426 -14.34 15.21 -28.35
CA ALA A 426 -14.42 16.38 -29.23
C ALA A 426 -14.14 17.71 -28.54
N ASP A 427 -14.52 17.84 -27.27
CA ASP A 427 -14.42 19.02 -26.41
C ASP A 427 -14.36 18.58 -24.94
N TYR A 428 -14.08 19.50 -24.03
CA TYR A 428 -14.10 19.32 -22.58
C TYR A 428 -14.84 20.49 -21.91
N ARG A 429 -15.26 20.32 -20.66
CA ARG A 429 -15.88 21.38 -19.86
C ARG A 429 -14.88 22.08 -18.95
N PHE A 430 -15.13 23.36 -18.68
CA PHE A 430 -14.34 24.16 -17.74
C PHE A 430 -15.21 25.07 -16.88
N ALA A 431 -14.78 25.34 -15.64
CA ALA A 431 -15.43 26.27 -14.74
C ALA A 431 -14.42 26.98 -13.82
N GLU A 432 -14.72 28.20 -13.40
CA GLU A 432 -13.93 28.91 -12.38
C GLU A 432 -14.14 28.29 -10.99
N PRO A 433 -13.14 28.24 -10.10
CA PRO A 433 -13.33 27.73 -8.75
C PRO A 433 -14.24 28.64 -7.91
N ILE A 434 -15.09 28.06 -7.06
CA ILE A 434 -15.96 28.76 -6.10
C ILE A 434 -16.06 27.97 -4.79
N GLU A 435 -16.49 28.58 -3.68
CA GLU A 435 -16.73 27.87 -2.42
C GLU A 435 -18.12 27.22 -2.32
N ALA A 436 -18.66 26.72 -3.44
CA ALA A 436 -19.94 26.02 -3.50
C ALA A 436 -19.86 24.77 -4.39
N SER A 437 -20.56 23.71 -4.00
CA SER A 437 -20.55 22.44 -4.73
C SER A 437 -21.43 22.49 -5.97
N ASP A 438 -20.79 22.47 -7.15
CA ASP A 438 -21.42 22.43 -8.47
C ASP A 438 -20.67 21.40 -9.36
N PRO A 439 -20.91 20.09 -9.13
CA PRO A 439 -20.22 19.01 -9.82
C PRO A 439 -20.72 18.74 -11.24
N ALA A 440 -19.75 18.58 -12.16
CA ALA A 440 -19.93 17.87 -13.41
C ALA A 440 -19.89 16.35 -13.14
N TRP A 441 -21.03 15.67 -13.27
CA TRP A 441 -21.22 14.26 -12.95
C TRP A 441 -21.08 13.35 -14.16
N TYR A 442 -20.42 12.21 -13.94
CA TYR A 442 -20.34 11.06 -14.82
C TYR A 442 -21.16 9.90 -14.23
N ARG A 443 -22.08 9.39 -15.04
CA ARG A 443 -23.07 8.36 -14.72
C ARG A 443 -22.71 7.06 -15.43
N ALA A 444 -22.75 5.95 -14.71
CA ALA A 444 -22.37 4.64 -15.23
C ALA A 444 -23.24 3.53 -14.60
N ASN A 445 -23.61 2.55 -15.42
CA ASN A 445 -24.27 1.32 -14.98
C ASN A 445 -23.24 0.27 -14.57
N ILE A 446 -22.95 0.19 -13.27
CA ILE A 446 -22.03 -0.79 -12.71
C ILE A 446 -22.72 -2.17 -12.68
N PRO A 447 -22.14 -3.24 -13.27
CA PRO A 447 -22.85 -4.51 -13.42
C PRO A 447 -23.08 -5.24 -12.08
N GLU A 448 -22.16 -5.12 -11.13
CA GLU A 448 -22.24 -5.76 -9.81
C GLU A 448 -21.51 -4.93 -8.75
N THR A 449 -21.90 -5.06 -7.48
CA THR A 449 -21.19 -4.35 -6.40
C THR A 449 -19.84 -4.99 -6.19
N GLY A 450 -18.76 -4.21 -6.29
CA GLY A 450 -17.41 -4.77 -6.25
C GLY A 450 -16.33 -3.70 -6.37
N THR A 451 -15.11 -4.16 -6.56
CA THR A 451 -13.90 -3.34 -6.60
C THR A 451 -13.61 -2.86 -8.02
N TYR A 452 -13.47 -1.55 -8.21
CA TYR A 452 -13.22 -0.92 -9.50
C TYR A 452 -12.10 0.11 -9.39
N ARG A 453 -11.15 0.07 -10.34
CA ARG A 453 -10.21 1.17 -10.56
C ARG A 453 -10.95 2.29 -11.28
N VAL A 454 -10.88 3.49 -10.72
CA VAL A 454 -11.44 4.71 -11.32
C VAL A 454 -10.30 5.55 -11.85
N GLU A 455 -10.40 5.94 -13.11
CA GLU A 455 -9.40 6.73 -13.82
C GLU A 455 -10.09 7.95 -14.44
N VAL A 456 -9.36 9.05 -14.53
CA VAL A 456 -9.79 10.31 -15.15
C VAL A 456 -8.87 10.68 -16.29
N TRP A 457 -9.42 11.40 -17.25
CA TRP A 457 -8.68 12.08 -18.31
C TRP A 457 -8.99 13.57 -18.20
N TYR A 458 -8.02 14.41 -18.54
CA TYR A 458 -8.16 15.86 -18.68
C TYR A 458 -7.01 16.39 -19.57
N PRO A 459 -7.19 17.51 -20.28
CA PRO A 459 -6.07 18.29 -20.80
C PRO A 459 -5.33 18.99 -19.65
N ALA A 460 -4.01 19.12 -19.74
CA ALA A 460 -3.21 19.88 -18.78
C ALA A 460 -2.78 21.25 -19.34
N ASP A 461 -2.83 22.27 -18.49
CA ASP A 461 -2.39 23.64 -18.77
C ASP A 461 -2.03 24.36 -17.44
N PRO A 462 -0.98 25.20 -17.37
CA PRO A 462 -0.64 25.95 -16.15
C PRO A 462 -1.78 26.82 -15.59
N GLY A 463 -2.75 27.24 -16.42
CA GLY A 463 -3.95 27.97 -16.02
C GLY A 463 -5.07 27.12 -15.41
N TYR A 464 -4.92 25.79 -15.34
CA TYR A 464 -5.90 24.89 -14.75
C TYR A 464 -5.69 24.66 -13.24
N ASN A 465 -6.67 24.03 -12.61
CA ASN A 465 -6.75 23.94 -11.16
C ASN A 465 -5.73 22.97 -10.58
N ASN A 466 -4.90 23.44 -9.66
CA ASN A 466 -3.92 22.58 -8.96
C ASN A 466 -4.52 21.66 -7.90
N ARG A 467 -5.85 21.72 -7.68
CA ARG A 467 -6.53 21.00 -6.61
C ARG A 467 -7.99 20.74 -6.99
N ALA A 468 -8.22 20.19 -8.19
CA ALA A 468 -9.55 19.82 -8.67
C ALA A 468 -10.11 18.63 -7.87
N PRO A 469 -11.27 18.76 -7.19
CA PRO A 469 -11.87 17.67 -6.41
C PRO A 469 -12.71 16.74 -7.28
N TYR A 470 -12.25 15.49 -7.41
CA TYR A 470 -13.02 14.39 -7.97
C TYR A 470 -13.69 13.60 -6.86
N ILE A 471 -15.01 13.55 -6.90
CA ILE A 471 -15.89 12.86 -5.95
C ILE A 471 -16.23 11.48 -6.53
N VAL A 472 -15.85 10.40 -5.85
CA VAL A 472 -16.24 9.02 -6.17
C VAL A 472 -17.33 8.56 -5.20
N VAL A 473 -18.44 8.08 -5.75
CA VAL A 473 -19.63 7.64 -4.98
C VAL A 473 -19.45 6.17 -4.60
N THR A 474 -19.19 5.88 -3.32
CA THR A 474 -19.02 4.52 -2.79
C THR A 474 -20.13 4.17 -1.78
N PRO A 475 -20.37 2.88 -1.49
CA PRO A 475 -21.36 2.45 -0.50
C PRO A 475 -21.14 2.99 0.92
N SER A 476 -19.90 3.35 1.28
CA SER A 476 -19.55 3.94 2.59
C SER A 476 -19.62 5.47 2.63
N GLY A 477 -20.03 6.10 1.52
CA GLY A 477 -20.11 7.56 1.37
C GLY A 477 -19.12 8.12 0.35
N ASN A 478 -19.35 9.36 -0.07
CA ASN A 478 -18.54 10.00 -1.11
C ASN A 478 -17.06 10.16 -0.69
N GLN A 479 -16.16 9.61 -1.47
CA GLN A 479 -14.70 9.81 -1.34
C GLN A 479 -14.26 10.95 -2.25
N THR A 480 -13.36 11.83 -1.81
CA THR A 480 -12.86 12.95 -2.64
C THR A 480 -11.36 12.84 -2.86
N VAL A 481 -10.94 12.78 -4.12
CA VAL A 481 -9.55 12.77 -4.55
C VAL A 481 -9.23 14.10 -5.21
N TYR A 482 -8.13 14.73 -4.82
CA TYR A 482 -7.70 15.99 -5.43
C TYR A 482 -6.66 15.72 -6.53
N VAL A 483 -6.83 16.38 -7.68
CA VAL A 483 -5.97 16.24 -8.85
C VAL A 483 -5.39 17.60 -9.24
N ASP A 484 -4.09 17.65 -9.50
CA ASP A 484 -3.45 18.81 -10.12
C ASP A 484 -3.60 18.70 -11.65
N GLN A 485 -4.48 19.54 -12.21
CA GLN A 485 -4.78 19.57 -13.64
C GLN A 485 -3.77 20.39 -14.45
N ARG A 486 -2.68 20.89 -13.85
CA ARG A 486 -1.61 21.61 -14.56
C ARG A 486 -0.59 20.70 -15.21
N SER A 487 -0.60 19.41 -14.87
CA SER A 487 0.35 18.42 -15.38
C SER A 487 -0.31 17.06 -15.62
N GLY A 488 0.32 16.22 -16.44
CA GLY A 488 -0.12 14.84 -16.62
C GLY A 488 -1.44 14.63 -17.37
N GLY A 489 -1.90 15.64 -18.10
CA GLY A 489 -3.05 15.53 -19.00
C GLY A 489 -2.73 14.79 -20.30
N GLY A 490 -3.76 14.49 -21.07
CA GLY A 490 -3.63 13.69 -22.31
C GLY A 490 -3.33 12.21 -22.06
N ALA A 491 -3.60 11.72 -20.85
CA ALA A 491 -3.44 10.33 -20.44
C ALA A 491 -4.45 9.96 -19.35
N TRP A 492 -4.75 8.67 -19.22
CA TRP A 492 -5.55 8.14 -18.11
C TRP A 492 -4.76 8.22 -16.80
N ARG A 493 -5.33 8.88 -15.78
CA ARG A 493 -4.78 9.00 -14.43
C ARG A 493 -5.69 8.30 -13.44
N SER A 494 -5.16 7.35 -12.67
CA SER A 494 -5.95 6.67 -11.63
C SER A 494 -6.25 7.62 -10.47
N LEU A 495 -7.52 7.70 -10.06
CA LEU A 495 -7.92 8.25 -8.77
C LEU A 495 -7.71 7.24 -7.62
N GLY A 496 -7.46 5.97 -7.97
CA GLY A 496 -7.38 4.85 -7.03
C GLY A 496 -8.38 3.75 -7.37
N THR A 497 -8.57 2.85 -6.41
CA THR A 497 -9.45 1.70 -6.50
C THR A 497 -10.53 1.80 -5.41
N PHE A 498 -11.80 1.67 -5.80
CA PHE A 498 -12.96 1.95 -4.97
C PHE A 498 -13.98 0.83 -5.05
N THR A 499 -14.66 0.54 -3.94
CA THR A 499 -15.88 -0.26 -3.98
C THR A 499 -17.00 0.58 -4.58
N LEU A 500 -17.57 0.17 -5.72
CA LEU A 500 -18.72 0.83 -6.33
C LEU A 500 -19.95 -0.07 -6.17
N ALA A 501 -21.10 0.52 -5.87
CA ALA A 501 -22.38 -0.19 -5.88
C ALA A 501 -22.83 -0.49 -7.33
N ALA A 502 -23.45 -1.65 -7.51
CA ALA A 502 -24.16 -2.02 -8.73
C ALA A 502 -25.21 -0.97 -9.17
N GLY A 503 -25.65 -1.08 -10.42
CA GLY A 503 -26.72 -0.27 -10.98
C GLY A 503 -26.28 1.10 -11.50
N ASP A 504 -27.24 1.78 -12.11
CA ASP A 504 -27.04 2.94 -12.99
C ASP A 504 -27.29 4.28 -12.28
N GLY A 505 -26.25 5.08 -12.13
CA GLY A 505 -26.29 6.35 -11.41
C GLY A 505 -24.96 7.09 -11.46
N ASN A 506 -24.90 8.30 -10.88
CA ASN A 506 -23.66 9.08 -10.81
C ASN A 506 -22.62 8.30 -9.97
N LYS A 507 -21.43 8.03 -10.54
CA LYS A 507 -20.36 7.27 -9.87
C LYS A 507 -19.12 8.12 -9.61
N VAL A 508 -18.84 9.07 -10.49
CA VAL A 508 -17.72 10.02 -10.35
C VAL A 508 -18.22 11.41 -10.74
N GLY A 509 -17.76 12.45 -10.10
CA GLY A 509 -17.98 13.83 -10.56
C GLY A 509 -16.81 14.72 -10.20
N VAL A 510 -16.56 15.77 -10.97
CA VAL A 510 -15.55 16.79 -10.63
C VAL A 510 -16.26 18.09 -10.28
N SER A 511 -15.94 18.68 -9.13
CA SER A 511 -16.62 19.87 -8.63
C SER A 511 -15.77 21.12 -8.73
N ARG A 512 -16.40 22.27 -8.99
CA ARG A 512 -15.73 23.57 -8.88
C ARG A 512 -15.55 24.06 -7.43
N TRP A 513 -15.93 23.25 -6.44
CA TRP A 513 -15.73 23.50 -5.01
C TRP A 513 -14.26 23.33 -4.58
N THR A 514 -13.43 24.35 -4.76
CA THR A 514 -12.01 24.26 -4.37
C THR A 514 -11.39 25.62 -4.05
N GLY A 515 -10.47 25.62 -3.07
CA GLY A 515 -9.54 26.72 -2.82
C GLY A 515 -8.28 26.67 -3.70
N GLY A 516 -8.18 25.73 -4.64
CA GLY A 516 -7.14 25.70 -5.67
C GLY A 516 -7.33 26.80 -6.71
N THR A 517 -6.24 27.26 -7.32
CA THR A 517 -6.25 28.36 -8.31
C THR A 517 -6.22 27.83 -9.74
N GLY A 518 -6.93 28.50 -10.66
CA GLY A 518 -7.06 28.08 -12.07
C GLY A 518 -8.37 27.35 -12.37
N LEU A 519 -8.70 27.19 -13.66
CA LEU A 519 -9.96 26.58 -14.11
C LEU A 519 -10.04 25.10 -13.75
N VAL A 520 -11.18 24.65 -13.22
CA VAL A 520 -11.47 23.23 -13.01
C VAL A 520 -12.00 22.64 -14.31
N ILE A 521 -11.43 21.51 -14.73
CA ILE A 521 -11.71 20.84 -16.01
C ILE A 521 -12.48 19.53 -15.79
N ALA A 522 -13.44 19.25 -16.66
CA ALA A 522 -14.16 17.98 -16.74
C ALA A 522 -14.15 17.47 -18.19
N ASP A 523 -13.52 16.32 -18.42
CA ASP A 523 -13.31 15.74 -19.74
C ASP A 523 -13.87 14.29 -19.76
N ALA A 524 -13.09 13.28 -19.38
CA ALA A 524 -13.58 11.90 -19.34
C ALA A 524 -13.20 11.11 -18.08
N ILE A 525 -13.94 10.04 -17.81
CA ILE A 525 -13.61 9.01 -16.83
C ILE A 525 -13.52 7.62 -17.48
N ARG A 526 -12.78 6.71 -16.86
CA ARG A 526 -12.83 5.28 -17.12
C ARG A 526 -13.00 4.52 -15.80
N ILE A 527 -13.95 3.60 -15.77
CA ILE A 527 -14.15 2.69 -14.65
C ILE A 527 -13.81 1.28 -15.14
N THR A 528 -12.95 0.57 -14.42
CA THR A 528 -12.45 -0.75 -14.79
C THR A 528 -12.63 -1.71 -13.62
N ARG A 529 -13.31 -2.84 -13.81
CA ARG A 529 -13.38 -3.88 -12.76
C ARG A 529 -11.97 -4.42 -12.47
N VAL A 530 -11.65 -4.58 -11.19
CA VAL A 530 -10.42 -5.20 -10.69
C VAL A 530 -10.70 -6.62 -10.24
#